data_AF-B1CC83-F1
#
_entry.id   AF-B1CC83-F1
#
_cell.length_a   1.000
_cell.length_b   1.000
_cell.length_c   1.000
_cell.angle_alpha   90.00
_cell.angle_beta   90.00
_cell.angle_gamma   90.00
#
_symmetry.space_group_name_H-M   'P 1'
#
loop_
_entity.id
_entity.type
_entity.pdbx_description
1 polymer ?
#
loop_
_entity_poly.entity_id
_entity_poly.type
_entity_poly.pdbx_seq_one_letter_code
_entity_poly.pdbx_strand_id
1 'polypeptide(L)' 'MKPYYKLRGKLTEQDKQIKDFEKLLNRSNFYITQIMTGKKGKYFREDEIYKIIDYIGESVKDMGKYFNEEQRKGI' A
#
# COMPACT_ATOMS: atom_id res chain seq x y z
N MET A 1 -12.56 4.87 -10.01
CA MET A 1 -11.28 5.33 -9.42
C MET A 1 -10.38 4.12 -9.20
N LYS A 2 -9.13 4.09 -9.72
CA LYS A 2 -8.26 2.92 -9.58
C LYS A 2 -7.90 2.69 -8.09
N PRO A 3 -7.90 1.45 -7.58
CA PRO A 3 -7.46 1.15 -6.22
C PRO A 3 -6.04 1.66 -5.96
N TYR A 4 -5.83 2.23 -4.77
CA TYR A 4 -4.53 2.74 -4.32
C TYR A 4 -3.89 3.76 -5.27
N TYR A 5 -4.69 4.54 -6.01
CA TYR A 5 -4.17 5.47 -7.03
C TYR A 5 -3.17 6.50 -6.46
N LYS A 6 -3.41 7.05 -5.26
CA LYS A 6 -2.49 8.00 -4.60
C LYS A 6 -1.17 7.33 -4.23
N LEU A 7 -1.23 6.09 -3.72
CA LEU A 7 -0.03 5.31 -3.43
C LEU A 7 0.77 5.03 -4.71
N ARG A 8 0.08 4.61 -5.79
CA ARG A 8 0.70 4.40 -7.09
C ARG A 8 1.35 5.68 -7.64
N GLY A 9 0.67 6.81 -7.54
CA GLY A 9 1.23 8.12 -7.94
C GLY A 9 2.49 8.47 -7.16
N LYS A 10 2.47 8.30 -5.84
CA LYS A 10 3.63 8.56 -4.98
C LYS A 10 4.83 7.66 -5.31
N LEU A 11 4.57 6.39 -5.61
CA LEU A 11 5.63 5.47 -6.06
C LEU A 11 6.24 5.95 -7.38
N THR A 12 5.42 6.36 -8.36
CA THR A 12 5.90 6.92 -9.62
C THR A 12 6.71 8.20 -9.43
N GLU A 13 6.28 9.11 -8.56
CA GLU A 13 7.01 10.35 -8.25
C GLU A 13 8.39 10.09 -7.65
N GLN A 14 8.57 8.98 -6.95
CA GLN A 14 9.82 8.60 -6.28
C GLN A 14 10.66 7.60 -7.08
N ASP A 15 10.30 7.30 -8.32
CA ASP A 15 10.91 6.25 -9.16
C ASP A 15 10.95 4.87 -8.46
N LYS A 16 9.92 4.57 -7.67
CA LYS A 16 9.75 3.30 -6.94
C LYS A 16 8.73 2.41 -7.63
N GLN A 17 8.86 1.09 -7.43
CA GLN A 17 8.03 0.11 -8.11
C GLN A 17 7.20 -0.72 -7.11
N ILE A 18 6.00 -1.15 -7.52
CA ILE A 18 5.15 -2.02 -6.70
C ILE A 18 5.85 -3.34 -6.37
N LYS A 19 6.72 -3.84 -7.26
CA LYS A 19 7.53 -5.05 -7.02
C LYS A 19 8.43 -4.94 -5.80
N ASP A 20 8.80 -3.72 -5.41
CA ASP A 20 9.67 -3.49 -4.24
C ASP A 20 8.95 -3.90 -2.95
N PHE A 21 7.61 -3.94 -2.97
CA PHE A 21 6.80 -4.42 -1.85
C PHE A 21 7.00 -5.91 -1.55
N GLU A 22 7.43 -6.72 -2.52
CA GLU A 22 7.69 -8.15 -2.26
C GLU A 22 8.79 -8.32 -1.21
N LYS A 23 9.89 -7.58 -1.38
CA LYS A 23 11.01 -7.57 -0.45
C LYS A 23 10.66 -6.84 0.84
N LEU A 24 10.03 -5.66 0.74
CA LEU A 24 9.65 -4.84 1.89
C LEU A 24 8.72 -5.59 2.86
N LEU A 25 7.75 -6.33 2.32
CA LEU A 25 6.70 -6.98 3.12
C LEU A 25 6.98 -8.47 3.35
N ASN A 26 8.01 -9.03 2.72
CA ASN A 26 8.28 -10.47 2.67
C ASN A 26 7.02 -11.26 2.21
N ARG A 27 6.46 -10.83 1.08
CA ARG A 27 5.23 -11.38 0.48
C ARG A 27 5.45 -11.68 -1.00
N SER A 28 4.67 -12.61 -1.53
CA SER A 28 4.71 -12.92 -2.96
C SER A 28 4.07 -11.82 -3.81
N ASN A 29 4.56 -11.63 -5.04
CA ASN A 29 3.94 -10.75 -6.03
C ASN A 29 2.41 -10.98 -6.18
N PHE A 30 1.99 -12.26 -6.14
CA PHE A 30 0.58 -12.62 -6.25
C PHE A 30 -0.27 -11.98 -5.13
N TYR A 31 0.21 -12.04 -3.89
CA TYR A 31 -0.45 -11.41 -2.74
C TYR A 31 -0.57 -9.89 -2.93
N ILE A 32 0.55 -9.24 -3.27
CA ILE A 32 0.61 -7.79 -3.50
C ILE A 32 -0.36 -7.39 -4.61
N THR A 33 -0.35 -8.10 -5.73
CA THR A 33 -1.20 -7.83 -6.88
C THR A 33 -2.68 -7.94 -6.52
N GLN A 34 -3.10 -8.99 -5.81
CA GLN A 34 -4.50 -9.16 -5.41
C GLN A 34 -5.04 -7.97 -4.61
N ILE A 35 -4.22 -7.43 -3.71
CA ILE A 35 -4.58 -6.25 -2.91
C ILE A 35 -4.55 -5.01 -3.79
N MET A 36 -3.45 -4.78 -4.52
CA MET A 36 -3.24 -3.58 -5.34
C MET A 36 -4.23 -3.45 -6.51
N THR A 37 -4.86 -4.53 -6.95
CA THR A 37 -5.98 -4.52 -7.93
C THR A 37 -7.34 -4.28 -7.28
N GLY A 38 -7.41 -4.12 -5.96
CA GLY A 38 -8.64 -3.83 -5.21
C GLY A 38 -9.61 -5.01 -5.12
N LYS A 39 -9.10 -6.25 -5.02
CA LYS A 39 -9.95 -7.42 -4.79
C LYS A 39 -10.71 -7.21 -3.47
N LYS A 40 -12.04 -7.26 -3.52
CA LYS A 40 -12.91 -6.99 -2.35
C LYS A 40 -12.52 -7.86 -1.16
N GLY A 41 -12.38 -7.24 0.01
CA GLY A 41 -11.97 -7.93 1.25
C GLY A 41 -10.49 -8.32 1.32
N LYS A 42 -9.65 -7.85 0.39
CA LYS A 42 -8.19 -8.01 0.44
C LYS A 42 -7.53 -6.65 0.66
N TYR A 43 -6.89 -6.52 1.81
CA TYR A 43 -6.20 -5.31 2.23
C TYR A 43 -4.82 -5.68 2.77
N PHE A 44 -3.91 -4.70 2.77
CA PHE A 44 -2.66 -4.82 3.51
C PHE A 44 -2.98 -4.92 5.00
N ARG A 45 -2.16 -5.66 5.73
CA ARG A 45 -2.22 -5.69 7.19
C ARG A 45 -1.70 -4.37 7.76
N GLU A 46 -2.05 -4.09 9.00
CA GLU A 46 -1.59 -2.89 9.71
C GLU A 46 -0.05 -2.73 9.67
N ASP A 47 0.70 -3.79 10.00
CA ASP A 47 2.16 -3.76 9.98
C ASP A 47 2.74 -3.47 8.57
N GLU A 48 2.03 -3.94 7.54
CA GLU A 48 2.39 -3.72 6.14
C GLU A 48 2.08 -2.29 5.70
N ILE A 49 0.96 -1.73 6.16
CA ILE A 49 0.60 -0.32 5.92
C ILE A 49 1.66 0.59 6.51
N TYR A 50 2.09 0.36 7.75
CA TYR A 50 3.16 1.15 8.36
C TYR A 50 4.49 1.04 7.61
N LYS A 51 4.89 -0.18 7.20
CA LYS A 51 6.08 -0.36 6.36
C LYS A 51 5.98 0.38 5.02
N ILE A 52 4.82 0.36 4.37
CA ILE A 52 4.61 1.08 3.10
C ILE A 52 4.70 2.59 3.32
N ILE A 53 4.07 3.12 4.37
CA ILE A 53 4.10 4.56 4.70
C ILE A 53 5.52 5.03 4.99
N ASP A 54 6.27 4.30 5.80
CA ASP A 54 7.67 4.56 6.08
C ASP A 54 8.51 4.49 4.80
N TYR A 55 8.29 3.46 3.98
CA TYR A 55 8.99 3.28 2.70
C TYR A 55 8.76 4.44 1.72
N ILE A 56 7.57 5.06 1.68
CA ILE A 56 7.31 6.25 0.84
C ILE A 56 7.73 7.57 1.52
N GLY A 57 8.29 7.51 2.73
CA GLY A 57 8.79 8.67 3.48
C GLY A 57 7.68 9.58 4.01
N GLU A 58 6.49 9.06 4.26
CA GLU A 58 5.34 9.82 4.75
C GLU A 58 5.11 9.56 6.24
N SER A 59 4.42 10.48 6.91
CA SER A 59 4.04 10.29 8.31
C SER A 59 2.85 9.31 8.42
N VAL A 60 2.81 8.50 9.48
CA VAL A 60 1.64 7.69 9.83
C VAL A 60 0.36 8.53 9.95
N LYS A 61 0.48 9.80 10.38
CA LYS A 61 -0.65 10.74 10.45
C LYS A 61 -1.30 10.98 9.07
N ASP A 62 -0.53 10.85 8.00
CA ASP A 62 -0.95 11.09 6.62
C ASP A 62 -1.40 9.81 5.90
N MET A 63 -1.42 8.65 6.57
CA MET A 63 -1.75 7.37 5.94
C MET A 63 -3.13 7.35 5.27
N GLY A 64 -4.08 8.13 5.80
CA GLY A 64 -5.42 8.27 5.24
C GLY A 64 -5.46 8.86 3.82
N LYS A 65 -4.37 9.51 3.37
CA LYS A 65 -4.22 9.93 1.99
C LYS A 65 -4.08 8.72 1.07
N TYR A 66 -3.38 7.68 1.49
CA TYR A 66 -3.01 6.53 0.63
C TYR A 66 -3.91 5.32 0.83
N PHE A 67 -4.46 5.17 2.04
CA PHE A 67 -5.33 4.07 2.44
C PHE A 67 -6.67 4.63 2.94
N ASN A 68 -7.78 4.22 2.33
CA ASN A 68 -9.11 4.65 2.74
C ASN A 68 -9.55 3.98 4.06
N GLU A 69 -10.74 4.31 4.57
CA GLU A 69 -11.24 3.74 5.83
C GLU A 69 -11.43 2.22 5.78
N GLU A 70 -11.95 1.67 4.67
CA GLU A 70 -12.09 0.21 4.53
C GLU A 70 -10.74 -0.52 4.54
N GLN A 71 -9.72 0.07 3.94
CA GLN A 71 -8.36 -0.46 3.88
C GLN A 71 -7.64 -0.37 5.22
N ARG A 72 -8.12 0.50 6.12
CA ARG A 72 -7.61 0.70 7.48
C ARG A 72 -8.49 0.08 8.56
N LYS A 73 -9.54 -0.67 8.19
CA LYS A 73 -10.61 -1.11 9.10
C LYS A 73 -10.19 -2.17 10.15
N GLY A 74 -8.90 -2.40 10.32
CA GLY A 74 -8.30 -3.28 11.32
C GLY A 74 -7.03 -2.69 11.95
N ILE A 75 -6.89 -1.37 11.89
CA ILE A 75 -5.89 -0.55 12.60
C ILE A 75 -6.60 0.12 13.78
#